data_AF-A0A961F1R6-F1
#
_entry.id   AF-A0A961F1R6-F1
#
_cell.length_a   1.000
_cell.length_b   1.000
_cell.length_c   1.000
_cell.angle_alpha   90.00
_cell.angle_beta   90.00
_cell.angle_gamma   90.00
#
_symmetry.space_group_name_H-M   'P 1'
#
loop_
_entity.id
_entity.type
_entity.pdbx_description
1 polymer ?
#
loop_
_entity_poly.entity_id
_entity_poly.type
_entity_poly.pdbx_seq_one_letter_code
_entity_poly.pdbx_strand_id
1 'polypeptide(L)'
;MHPPDDEREKAAIRRDFRRGNINFDFLLPADERAVPEDYTGEDRRGGKREGKRGLFNRGRPQRPVGTMQMVGWGFLMLFSVAGFLAIVLFGESIILLLFLPLFLLLFLWSLVMIVLFKARTG
;
A
#
# COMPACT_ATOMS: atom_id res chain seq x y z
N MET A 1 -24.38 -16.45 46.72
CA MET A 1 -25.02 -17.43 45.81
C MET A 1 -24.13 -17.58 44.60
N HIS A 2 -23.44 -18.71 44.49
CA HIS A 2 -22.65 -19.05 43.31
C HIS A 2 -23.63 -19.39 42.17
N PRO A 3 -23.58 -18.73 41.00
CA PRO A 3 -24.38 -19.18 39.87
C PRO A 3 -23.89 -20.59 39.48
N PRO A 4 -24.82 -21.50 39.13
CA PRO A 4 -24.49 -22.88 38.80
C PRO A 4 -23.46 -22.94 37.66
N ASP A 5 -22.55 -23.90 37.73
CA ASP A 5 -21.39 -24.01 36.83
C ASP A 5 -21.79 -24.06 35.35
N ASP A 6 -23.00 -24.54 35.05
CA ASP A 6 -23.62 -24.58 33.73
C ASP A 6 -23.78 -23.20 33.05
N GLU A 7 -23.99 -22.13 33.82
CA GLU A 7 -24.13 -20.78 33.25
C GLU A 7 -22.77 -20.15 32.91
N ARG A 8 -21.73 -20.53 33.64
CA ARG A 8 -20.36 -20.06 33.40
C ARG A 8 -19.78 -20.68 32.13
N GLU A 9 -20.05 -21.96 31.91
CA GLU A 9 -19.67 -22.66 30.68
C GLU A 9 -20.38 -22.08 29.46
N LYS A 10 -21.70 -21.85 29.55
CA LYS A 10 -22.48 -21.24 28.46
C LYS A 10 -22.02 -19.81 28.14
N ALA A 11 -21.62 -19.02 29.13
CA ALA A 11 -21.10 -17.67 28.93
C ALA A 11 -19.68 -17.65 28.33
N ALA A 12 -18.82 -18.61 28.69
CA ALA A 12 -17.48 -18.77 28.12
C ALA A 12 -17.56 -19.15 26.63
N ILE A 13 -18.43 -20.12 26.31
CA ILE A 13 -18.68 -20.55 24.93
C ILE A 13 -19.16 -19.37 24.07
N ARG A 14 -20.16 -18.60 24.54
CA ARG A 14 -20.67 -17.41 23.83
C ARG A 14 -19.61 -16.33 23.59
N ARG A 15 -18.58 -16.22 24.43
CA ARG A 15 -17.47 -15.26 24.24
C ARG A 15 -16.48 -15.72 23.19
N ASP A 16 -16.17 -17.01 23.13
CA ASP A 16 -15.22 -17.56 22.15
C ASP A 16 -15.82 -17.57 20.73
N PHE A 17 -17.12 -17.81 20.59
CA PHE A 17 -17.83 -17.70 19.30
C PHE A 17 -17.86 -16.29 18.71
N ARG A 18 -17.65 -15.24 19.53
CA ARG A 18 -17.65 -13.83 19.08
C ARG A 18 -16.26 -13.30 18.72
N ARG A 19 -15.19 -14.04 19.03
CA ARG A 19 -13.79 -13.69 18.71
C ARG A 19 -13.31 -14.28 17.39
N GLY A 20 -13.98 -15.32 16.88
CA GLY A 20 -13.78 -15.82 15.52
C GLY A 20 -14.69 -15.09 14.54
N ASN A 21 -14.13 -14.52 13.48
CA ASN A 21 -14.82 -13.92 12.33
C ASN A 21 -15.57 -14.96 11.49
N ILE A 22 -16.34 -15.84 12.12
CA ILE A 22 -17.16 -16.86 11.50
C ILE A 22 -18.60 -16.39 11.64
N ASN A 23 -19.21 -16.00 10.52
CA ASN A 23 -20.63 -15.70 10.46
C ASN A 23 -21.42 -16.97 10.78
N PHE A 24 -21.82 -17.13 12.03
CA PHE A 24 -22.80 -18.14 12.46
C PHE A 24 -24.24 -17.66 12.27
N ASP A 25 -24.47 -16.62 11.47
CA ASP A 25 -25.80 -16.12 11.06
C ASP A 25 -26.69 -17.20 10.42
N PHE A 26 -26.10 -18.31 9.98
CA PHE A 26 -26.82 -19.48 9.45
C PHE A 26 -27.39 -20.41 10.55
N LEU A 27 -26.97 -20.27 11.81
CA LEU A 27 -27.40 -21.11 12.93
C LEU A 27 -28.44 -20.44 13.85
N LEU A 28 -28.78 -19.17 13.60
CA LEU A 28 -29.84 -18.50 14.34
C LEU A 28 -31.21 -19.00 13.84
N PRO A 29 -32.09 -19.48 14.74
CA PRO A 29 -33.48 -19.79 14.42
C PRO A 29 -34.13 -18.59 13.73
N ALA A 30 -35.00 -18.86 12.75
CA ALA A 30 -35.55 -17.85 11.84
C ALA A 30 -36.35 -16.72 12.54
N ASP A 31 -36.64 -16.85 13.84
CA ASP A 31 -37.54 -15.97 14.57
C ASP A 31 -36.88 -14.69 15.13
N GLU A 32 -35.55 -14.54 15.08
CA GLU A 32 -34.85 -13.35 15.63
C GLU A 32 -34.33 -12.36 14.57
N ARG A 33 -34.74 -12.49 13.30
CA ARG A 33 -34.34 -11.54 12.23
C ARG A 33 -35.13 -10.23 12.31
N ALA A 34 -34.94 -9.46 13.38
CA ALA A 34 -35.26 -8.04 13.37
C ALA A 34 -34.13 -7.29 12.66
N VAL A 35 -34.27 -7.14 11.35
CA VAL A 35 -33.41 -6.29 10.51
C VAL A 35 -33.82 -4.83 10.76
N PRO A 36 -32.94 -3.92 11.22
CA PRO A 36 -33.15 -2.51 10.97
C PRO A 36 -32.87 -2.26 9.49
N GLU A 37 -33.94 -2.03 8.72
CA GLU A 37 -33.86 -1.37 7.41
C GLU A 37 -33.25 0.01 7.62
N ASP A 38 -32.06 0.22 7.03
CA ASP A 38 -31.52 1.51 6.55
C ASP A 38 -29.98 1.53 6.63
N TYR A 39 -29.34 0.58 5.94
CA TYR A 39 -27.97 0.76 5.48
C TYR A 39 -28.03 1.01 3.97
N THR A 40 -28.22 2.27 3.58
CA THR A 40 -28.09 2.75 2.20
C THR A 40 -26.63 2.60 1.75
N GLY A 41 -26.28 1.39 1.33
CA GLY A 41 -25.00 1.03 0.75
C GLY A 41 -24.87 1.51 -0.69
N GLU A 42 -24.81 2.82 -0.90
CA GLU A 42 -24.31 3.39 -2.15
C GLU A 42 -22.81 3.70 -2.01
N ASP A 43 -21.95 2.68 -2.19
CA ASP A 43 -20.67 2.90 -2.89
C ASP A 43 -19.99 1.59 -3.34
N ARG A 44 -20.74 0.70 -4.02
CA ARG A 44 -20.21 -0.59 -4.50
C ARG A 44 -19.52 -0.53 -5.87
N ARG A 45 -19.30 0.66 -6.47
CA ARG A 45 -18.81 0.77 -7.86
C ARG A 45 -17.67 1.77 -8.13
N GLY A 46 -17.06 2.38 -7.11
CA GLY A 46 -15.90 3.27 -7.28
C GLY A 46 -14.51 2.59 -7.21
N GLY A 47 -14.44 1.29 -6.94
CA GLY A 47 -13.17 0.61 -6.69
C GLY A 47 -12.33 0.38 -7.96
N LYS A 48 -11.27 1.19 -8.14
CA LYS A 48 -10.14 0.90 -9.05
C LYS A 48 -9.85 -0.61 -9.03
N ARG A 49 -9.80 -1.24 -10.21
CA ARG A 49 -9.38 -2.63 -10.40
C ARG A 49 -7.95 -2.82 -9.87
N GLU A 50 -7.78 -3.03 -8.57
CA GLU A 50 -6.56 -3.57 -8.01
C GLU A 50 -6.51 -5.03 -8.44
N GLY A 51 -5.69 -5.30 -9.46
CA GLY A 51 -5.45 -6.64 -9.98
C GLY A 51 -5.12 -7.60 -8.85
N LYS A 52 -5.51 -8.87 -9.03
CA LYS A 52 -5.29 -10.02 -8.14
C LYS A 52 -3.83 -10.12 -7.67
N ARG A 53 -3.41 -9.27 -6.73
CA ARG A 53 -2.11 -9.31 -6.07
C ARG A 53 -2.26 -10.26 -4.90
N GLY A 54 -1.71 -11.47 -5.08
CA GLY A 54 -1.41 -12.50 -4.08
C GLY A 54 -2.36 -12.61 -2.90
N LEU A 55 -2.99 -13.77 -2.75
CA LEU A 55 -3.84 -14.15 -1.60
C LEU A 55 -3.20 -13.82 -0.22
N PHE A 56 -1.87 -13.72 -0.16
CA PHE A 56 -1.08 -13.43 1.04
C PHE A 56 -0.76 -11.94 1.31
N ASN A 57 -1.10 -11.01 0.42
CA ASN A 57 -0.91 -9.56 0.62
C ASN A 57 -2.23 -8.78 0.68
N ARG A 58 -3.35 -9.45 0.97
CA ARG A 58 -4.63 -8.78 1.23
C ARG A 58 -4.48 -7.87 2.46
N GLY A 59 -4.56 -6.56 2.26
CA GLY A 59 -4.78 -5.59 3.33
C GLY A 59 -3.54 -4.93 3.94
N ARG A 60 -2.31 -5.18 3.43
CA ARG A 60 -1.21 -4.30 3.83
C ARG A 60 -1.32 -2.99 3.03
N PRO A 61 -1.61 -1.85 3.69
CA PRO A 61 -1.64 -0.57 2.98
C PRO A 61 -0.28 -0.37 2.32
N GLN A 62 -0.32 -0.04 1.04
CA GLN A 62 0.84 0.37 0.29
C GLN A 62 1.54 1.50 1.07
N ARG A 63 2.74 1.24 1.61
CA ARG A 63 3.47 2.24 2.41
C ARG A 63 3.63 3.52 1.58
N PRO A 64 3.20 4.69 2.07
CA PRO A 64 3.35 5.94 1.33
C PRO A 64 4.83 6.15 1.01
N VAL A 65 5.11 6.61 -0.20
CA VAL A 65 6.48 7.01 -0.57
C VAL A 65 6.81 8.22 0.30
N GLY A 66 7.88 8.11 1.11
CA GLY A 66 8.29 9.21 1.98
C GLY A 66 8.81 10.38 1.16
N THR A 67 8.49 11.62 1.56
CA THR A 67 8.97 12.85 0.92
C THR A 67 10.50 12.86 0.74
N MET A 68 11.24 12.30 1.71
CA MET A 68 12.69 12.14 1.63
C MET A 68 13.15 11.31 0.44
N GLN A 69 12.41 10.28 0.05
CA GLN A 69 12.76 9.47 -1.12
C GLN A 69 12.57 10.28 -2.39
N MET A 70 11.50 11.07 -2.49
CA MET A 70 11.25 11.94 -3.63
C MET A 70 12.34 13.01 -3.77
N VAL A 71 12.73 13.63 -2.66
CA VAL A 71 13.85 14.59 -2.62
C VAL A 71 15.16 13.92 -3.03
N GLY A 72 15.43 12.71 -2.54
CA GLY A 72 16.63 11.96 -2.90
C GLY A 72 16.75 11.69 -4.40
N TRP A 73 15.66 11.28 -5.05
CA TRP A 73 15.65 11.10 -6.51
C TRP A 73 15.76 12.42 -7.26
N GLY A 74 15.12 13.49 -6.76
CA GLY A 74 15.28 14.83 -7.33
C GLY A 74 16.72 15.34 -7.28
N PHE A 75 17.41 15.11 -6.15
CA PHE A 75 18.83 15.43 -6.03
C PHE A 75 19.68 14.61 -7.00
N LEU A 76 19.43 13.30 -7.12
CA LEU A 76 20.14 12.43 -8.05
C LEU A 76 19.97 12.89 -9.51
N MET A 77 18.74 13.29 -9.88
CA MET A 77 18.45 13.86 -11.19
C MET A 77 19.27 15.13 -11.44
N LEU A 78 19.24 16.09 -10.50
CA LEU A 78 20.00 17.33 -10.62
C LEU A 78 21.51 17.08 -10.70
N PHE A 79 22.04 16.21 -9.84
CA PHE A 79 23.44 15.80 -9.86
C PHE A 79 23.81 15.18 -11.21
N SER A 80 22.93 14.35 -11.79
CA SER A 80 23.21 13.72 -13.06
C SER A 80 23.28 14.71 -14.23
N VAL A 81 22.40 15.72 -14.24
CA VAL A 81 22.40 16.79 -15.24
C VAL A 81 23.64 17.68 -15.08
N ALA A 82 23.96 18.06 -13.84
CA ALA A 82 25.13 18.88 -13.55
C ALA A 82 26.43 18.17 -13.95
N GLY A 83 26.57 16.88 -13.62
CA GLY A 83 27.72 16.06 -14.00
C GLY A 83 27.83 15.89 -15.51
N PHE A 84 26.72 15.65 -16.20
CA PHE A 84 26.70 15.60 -17.67
C PHE A 84 27.17 16.91 -18.29
N LEU A 85 26.62 18.05 -17.86
CA LEU A 85 27.02 19.37 -18.35
C LEU A 85 28.49 19.68 -18.05
N ALA A 86 28.97 19.34 -16.85
CA ALA A 86 30.36 19.54 -16.49
C ALA A 86 31.32 18.76 -17.40
N ILE A 87 30.99 17.51 -17.73
CA ILE A 87 31.79 16.70 -18.67
C ILE A 87 31.72 17.28 -20.08
N VAL A 88 30.55 17.72 -20.54
CA VAL A 88 30.41 18.28 -21.89
C VAL A 88 31.16 19.61 -22.04
N LEU A 89 31.17 20.46 -21.01
CA LEU A 89 31.76 21.79 -21.08
C LEU A 89 33.26 21.82 -20.73
N PHE A 90 33.72 20.97 -19.82
CA PHE A 90 35.08 20.98 -19.28
C PHE A 90 35.83 19.66 -19.48
N GLY A 91 35.20 18.65 -20.10
CA GLY A 91 35.78 17.33 -20.28
C GLY A 91 36.84 17.29 -21.38
N GLU A 92 38.08 17.60 -21.02
CA GLU A 92 39.24 17.44 -21.92
C GLU A 92 39.77 16.00 -21.94
N SER A 93 39.50 15.24 -20.87
CA SER A 93 39.98 13.87 -20.72
C SER A 93 39.05 12.84 -21.34
N ILE A 94 39.59 11.92 -22.16
CA ILE A 94 38.84 10.75 -22.70
C ILE A 94 38.21 9.91 -21.57
N ILE A 95 38.88 9.82 -20.42
CA ILE A 95 38.36 9.11 -19.25
C ILE A 95 37.06 9.73 -18.73
N LEU A 96 36.91 11.06 -18.79
CA LEU A 96 35.68 11.75 -18.37
C LEU A 96 34.52 11.47 -19.34
N LEU A 97 34.80 11.38 -20.64
CA LEU A 97 33.81 11.00 -21.65
C LEU A 97 33.23 9.60 -21.44
N LEU A 98 33.98 8.67 -20.86
CA LEU A 98 33.47 7.33 -20.52
C LEU A 98 32.36 7.36 -19.45
N PHE A 99 32.30 8.40 -18.62
CA PHE A 99 31.24 8.55 -17.62
C PHE A 99 29.95 9.16 -18.18
N LEU A 100 29.99 9.75 -19.37
CA LEU A 100 28.81 10.34 -20.02
C LEU A 100 27.61 9.37 -20.14
N PRO A 101 27.76 8.10 -20.59
CA PRO A 101 26.65 7.15 -20.57
C PRO A 101 26.16 6.82 -19.16
N LEU A 102 27.03 6.84 -18.16
CA LEU A 102 26.67 6.56 -16.77
C LEU A 102 25.78 7.69 -16.21
N PHE A 103 26.10 8.94 -16.50
CA PHE A 103 25.25 10.08 -16.12
C PHE A 103 23.90 10.09 -16.84
N LEU A 104 23.86 9.71 -18.13
CA LEU A 104 22.61 9.52 -18.87
C LEU A 104 21.73 8.43 -18.27
N LEU A 105 22.31 7.29 -17.87
CA LEU A 105 21.58 6.21 -17.22
C LEU A 105 21.03 6.63 -15.85
N LEU A 106 21.84 7.32 -15.04
CA LEU A 106 21.39 7.86 -13.76
C LEU A 106 20.25 8.87 -13.93
N PHE A 107 20.35 9.74 -14.93
CA PHE A 107 19.29 10.69 -15.28
C PHE A 107 17.99 9.97 -15.64
N LEU A 108 18.04 9.04 -16.60
CA LEU A 108 16.86 8.27 -17.03
C LEU A 108 16.24 7.50 -15.87
N TRP A 109 17.07 6.84 -15.06
CA TRP A 109 16.59 6.08 -13.91
C TRP A 109 15.92 6.97 -12.86
N SER A 110 16.53 8.11 -12.54
CA SER A 110 15.94 9.07 -11.59
C SER A 110 14.60 9.62 -12.10
N LEU A 111 14.50 9.92 -13.39
CA LEU A 111 13.28 10.38 -14.04
C LEU A 111 12.16 9.33 -13.93
N VAL A 112 12.46 8.08 -14.26
CA VAL A 112 11.51 6.95 -14.14
C VAL A 112 11.01 6.84 -12.69
N MET A 113 11.91 6.88 -11.71
CA MET A 113 11.53 6.77 -10.30
C MET A 113 10.64 7.93 -9.85
N ILE A 114 10.95 9.17 -10.26
CA ILE A 114 10.12 10.35 -9.96
C ILE A 114 8.73 10.21 -10.59
N VAL A 115 8.65 9.78 -11.85
CA VAL A 115 7.37 9.57 -12.55
C VAL A 115 6.54 8.49 -11.86
N LEU A 116 7.14 7.36 -11.50
CA LEU A 116 6.46 6.28 -10.79
C LEU A 116 5.94 6.74 -9.42
N PHE A 117 6.72 7.55 -8.71
CA PHE A 117 6.32 8.10 -7.41
C PHE A 117 5.17 9.08 -7.57
N LYS A 118 5.24 9.98 -8.55
CA LYS A 118 4.17 10.92 -8.85
C LYS A 118 2.86 10.21 -9.26
N ALA A 119 2.97 9.18 -10.10
CA ALA A 119 1.83 8.35 -10.53
C ALA A 119 1.21 7.54 -9.39
N ARG A 120 1.94 7.33 -8.28
CA ARG A 120 1.46 6.63 -7.09
C ARG A 120 0.81 7.58 -6.08
N THR A 121 1.21 8.85 -6.06
CA THR A 121 0.67 9.87 -5.16
C THR A 121 -0.58 10.58 -5.69
N GLY A 122 -0.86 10.50 -7.00
CA GLY A 122 -2.09 11.03 -7.64
C GLY A 122 -3.12 9.96 -7.92
#